data_AF-A0A1W9SBU3-F1
#
_entry.id   AF-A0A1W9SBU3-F1
#
_cell.length_a   1.000
_cell.length_b   1.000
_cell.length_c   1.000
_cell.angle_alpha   90.00
_cell.angle_beta   90.00
_cell.angle_gamma   90.00
#
_symmetry.space_group_name_H-M   'P 1'
#
loop_
_entity.id
_entity.type
_entity.pdbx_description
1 polymer ?
#
loop_
_entity_poly.entity_id
_entity_poly.type
_entity_poly.pdbx_seq_one_letter_code
_entity_poly.pdbx_strand_id
1 'polypeptide(L)'
;MRKLGKTFWIIIGLSALFFIVLMIISSVLQLGERLRTISVYLEYSFYVVSAILFIVLIVRPIVLVLFSPTFSIDSLFNESDNAKKNFHMYKKVAKNLLSENYLKDMEKDSIKEHIHDPLELKLALSEIFDKTIKKELNKVIVSHAESVYLTTAISQNGKLDALAVLTINLKLIKELVIKCGFRPSYAALGRLSFNVLSSALIAESLEDMKFSELFPQSSLNALAEMPVIKTVTGSLAQGAGNALLSLRVGIICRNYLFMNLKGINKREIKKMAFAEAMVLFPRVIGESIKKVPKRFKDIFGNIF
;
A
#
# COMPACT_ATOMS: atom_id res chain seq x y z
N MET A 1 -0.35 24.65 25.17
CA MET A 1 -0.58 23.20 25.31
C MET A 1 0.68 22.46 24.87
N ARG A 2 1.39 21.78 25.77
CA ARG A 2 2.64 21.05 25.45
C ARG A 2 2.34 19.95 24.42
N LYS A 3 3.01 19.97 23.26
CA LYS A 3 2.91 18.90 22.25
C LYS A 3 3.29 17.57 22.91
N LEU A 4 2.32 16.68 23.11
CA LEU A 4 2.58 15.32 23.60
C LEU A 4 3.52 14.62 22.60
N GLY A 5 4.71 14.26 23.06
CA GLY A 5 5.75 13.69 22.19
C GLY A 5 5.36 12.33 21.60
N LYS A 6 6.00 11.94 20.49
CA LYS A 6 5.81 10.63 19.83
C LYS A 6 5.86 9.46 20.84
N THR A 7 6.74 9.55 21.84
CA THR A 7 6.89 8.57 22.94
C THR A 7 5.62 8.40 23.77
N PHE A 8 4.87 9.47 24.05
CA PHE A 8 3.63 9.42 24.83
C PHE A 8 2.54 8.61 24.10
N TRP A 9 2.36 8.85 22.80
CA TRP A 9 1.41 8.10 21.98
C TRP A 9 1.82 6.64 21.79
N ILE A 10 3.13 6.36 21.70
CA ILE A 10 3.64 4.98 21.66
C ILE A 10 3.35 4.25 22.98
N ILE A 11 3.59 4.90 24.12
CA ILE A 11 3.30 4.33 25.44
C ILE A 11 1.80 4.08 25.60
N ILE A 12 0.94 5.02 25.21
CA ILE A 12 -0.51 4.83 25.23
C ILE A 12 -0.93 3.67 24.34
N GLY A 13 -0.42 3.60 23.11
CA GLY A 13 -0.73 2.50 22.18
C GLY A 13 -0.28 1.14 22.73
N LEU A 14 0.90 1.09 23.34
CA LEU A 14 1.42 -0.14 23.96
C LEU A 14 0.60 -0.56 25.19
N SER A 15 0.23 0.40 26.05
CA SER A 15 -0.64 0.15 27.20
C SER A 15 -2.03 -0.31 26.76
N ALA A 16 -2.62 0.31 25.74
CA ALA A 16 -3.90 -0.12 25.19
C ALA A 16 -3.84 -1.55 24.63
N LEU A 17 -2.78 -1.87 23.87
CA LEU A 17 -2.56 -3.23 23.37
C LEU A 17 -2.41 -4.24 24.52
N PHE A 18 -1.67 -3.87 25.58
CA PHE A 18 -1.51 -4.70 26.77
C PHE A 18 -2.85 -5.00 27.45
N PHE A 19 -3.72 -3.98 27.63
CA PHE A 19 -5.05 -4.18 28.19
C PHE A 19 -5.95 -5.04 27.30
N ILE A 20 -5.87 -4.89 25.98
CA ILE A 20 -6.61 -5.76 25.04
C ILE A 20 -6.19 -7.22 25.20
N VAL A 21 -4.88 -7.49 25.29
CA VAL A 21 -4.36 -8.85 25.50
C VAL A 21 -4.84 -9.41 26.84
N LEU A 22 -4.80 -8.61 27.91
CA LEU A 22 -5.32 -9.01 29.21
C LEU A 22 -6.83 -9.29 29.18
N MET A 23 -7.62 -8.48 28.47
CA MET A 23 -9.06 -8.72 28.33
C MET A 23 -9.36 -10.03 27.60
N ILE A 24 -8.60 -10.35 26.55
CA ILE A 24 -8.75 -11.61 25.82
C ILE A 24 -8.41 -12.79 26.74
N ILE A 25 -7.27 -12.72 27.46
CA ILE A 25 -6.87 -13.77 28.41
C ILE A 25 -7.93 -13.95 29.50
N SER A 26 -8.40 -12.85 30.09
CA SER A 26 -9.45 -12.88 31.11
C SER A 26 -10.75 -13.51 30.59
N SER A 27 -11.16 -13.17 29.37
CA SER A 27 -12.35 -13.75 28.74
C SER A 27 -12.21 -15.27 28.53
N VAL A 28 -11.02 -15.72 28.09
CA VAL A 28 -10.73 -17.16 27.94
C VAL A 28 -10.71 -17.86 29.30
N LEU A 29 -10.10 -17.27 30.33
CA LEU A 29 -10.06 -17.84 31.67
C LEU A 29 -11.47 -18.00 32.27
N GLN A 30 -12.29 -16.95 32.19
CA GLN A 30 -13.69 -16.97 32.67
C GLN A 30 -14.54 -18.02 31.97
N LEU A 31 -14.36 -18.20 30.65
CA LEU A 31 -15.04 -19.25 29.90
C LEU A 31 -14.58 -20.65 30.33
N GLY A 32 -13.28 -20.84 30.55
CA GLY A 32 -12.73 -22.11 31.04
C GLY A 32 -13.22 -22.49 32.44
N GLU A 33 -13.25 -21.53 33.37
CA GLU A 33 -13.76 -21.74 34.73
C GLU A 33 -15.24 -22.18 34.73
N ARG A 34 -16.06 -21.64 33.80
CA ARG A 34 -17.44 -22.10 33.64
C ARG A 34 -17.52 -23.54 33.15
N LEU A 35 -16.62 -23.97 32.27
CA LEU A 35 -16.58 -25.35 31.76
C LEU A 35 -16.13 -26.36 32.81
N ARG A 36 -15.35 -25.93 33.82
CA ARG A 36 -14.96 -26.75 34.97
C ARG A 36 -16.16 -27.30 35.75
N THR A 37 -17.26 -26.54 35.81
CA THR A 37 -18.49 -26.96 36.49
C THR A 37 -19.14 -28.19 35.84
N ILE A 38 -18.83 -28.46 34.57
CA ILE A 38 -19.32 -29.62 33.82
C ILE A 38 -18.31 -30.77 33.94
N SER A 39 -17.03 -30.51 33.64
CA SER A 39 -15.97 -31.51 33.73
C SER A 39 -14.59 -30.85 33.73
N VAL A 40 -13.69 -31.38 34.56
CA VAL A 40 -12.28 -30.95 34.63
C VAL A 40 -11.55 -31.19 33.30
N TYR A 41 -11.83 -32.28 32.59
CA TYR A 41 -11.19 -32.57 31.31
C TYR A 41 -11.63 -31.60 30.20
N LEU A 42 -12.84 -31.05 30.31
CA LEU A 42 -13.40 -30.12 29.33
C LEU A 42 -12.73 -28.74 29.44
N GLU A 43 -12.44 -28.28 30.65
CA GLU A 43 -11.64 -27.08 30.92
C GLU A 43 -10.25 -27.18 30.30
N TYR A 44 -9.51 -28.26 30.59
CA TYR A 44 -8.17 -28.45 30.03
C TYR A 44 -8.20 -28.52 28.50
N SER A 45 -9.17 -29.24 27.93
CA SER A 45 -9.34 -29.32 26.47
C SER A 45 -9.63 -27.94 25.87
N PHE A 46 -10.48 -27.14 26.51
CA PHE A 46 -10.80 -25.78 26.07
C PHE A 46 -9.57 -24.87 26.08
N TYR A 47 -8.74 -24.91 27.13
CA TYR A 47 -7.51 -24.11 27.17
C TYR A 47 -6.49 -24.53 26.12
N VAL A 48 -6.29 -25.84 25.92
CA VAL A 48 -5.39 -26.36 24.86
C VAL A 48 -5.88 -25.92 23.48
N VAL A 49 -7.18 -26.08 23.19
CA VAL A 49 -7.75 -25.66 21.90
C VAL A 49 -7.66 -24.15 21.71
N SER A 50 -7.94 -23.35 22.74
CA SER A 50 -7.84 -21.89 22.69
C SER A 50 -6.42 -21.42 22.43
N ALA A 51 -5.42 -22.05 23.06
CA ALA A 51 -4.01 -21.77 22.84
C ALA A 51 -3.58 -22.13 21.41
N ILE A 52 -3.98 -23.30 20.90
CA ILE A 52 -3.72 -23.71 19.52
C ILE A 52 -4.34 -22.72 18.53
N LEU A 53 -5.61 -22.34 18.73
CA LEU A 53 -6.29 -21.36 17.88
C LEU A 53 -5.59 -20.00 17.91
N PHE A 54 -5.16 -19.52 19.08
CA PHE A 54 -4.41 -18.28 19.21
C PHE A 54 -3.08 -18.33 18.43
N ILE A 55 -2.34 -19.44 18.56
CA ILE A 55 -1.07 -19.62 17.85
C ILE A 55 -1.30 -19.66 16.33
N VAL A 56 -2.30 -20.42 15.87
CA VAL A 56 -2.56 -20.61 14.43
C VAL A 56 -3.15 -19.36 13.77
N LEU A 57 -4.09 -18.68 14.43
CA LEU A 57 -4.84 -17.56 13.86
C LEU A 57 -4.19 -16.20 14.06
N ILE A 58 -3.44 -15.99 15.15
CA ILE A 58 -2.86 -14.67 15.49
C ILE A 58 -1.34 -14.70 15.38
N VAL A 59 -0.67 -15.58 16.14
CA VAL A 59 0.80 -15.56 16.21
C VAL A 59 1.44 -15.94 14.88
N ARG A 60 1.00 -17.04 14.27
CA ARG A 60 1.56 -17.56 13.02
C ARG A 60 1.51 -16.53 11.87
N PRO A 61 0.39 -15.88 11.52
CA PRO A 61 0.39 -14.91 10.44
C PRO A 61 1.26 -13.68 10.72
N ILE A 62 1.30 -13.20 11.98
CA ILE A 62 2.14 -12.06 12.37
C ILE A 62 3.63 -12.40 12.21
N VAL A 63 4.06 -13.55 12.72
CA VAL A 63 5.44 -14.05 12.59
C VAL A 63 5.80 -14.21 11.12
N LEU A 64 4.94 -14.85 10.33
CA LEU A 64 5.18 -15.09 8.91
C LEU A 64 5.38 -13.77 8.15
N VAL A 65 4.59 -12.73 8.44
CA VAL A 65 4.75 -11.40 7.84
C VAL A 65 6.03 -10.71 8.33
N LEU A 66 6.30 -10.68 9.63
CA LEU A 66 7.45 -9.98 10.21
C LEU A 66 8.79 -10.60 9.76
N PHE A 67 8.87 -11.92 9.66
CA PHE A 67 10.10 -12.64 9.30
C PHE A 67 10.24 -12.95 7.80
N SER A 68 9.21 -12.72 6.98
CA SER A 68 9.33 -12.91 5.53
C SER A 68 10.39 -11.97 4.93
N PRO A 69 11.28 -12.39 4.01
CA PRO A 69 12.27 -11.47 3.45
C PRO A 69 11.59 -10.27 2.78
N THR A 70 12.12 -9.06 2.99
CA THR A 70 11.61 -7.88 2.28
C THR A 70 11.81 -8.08 0.80
N PHE A 71 10.71 -8.07 0.05
CA PHE A 71 10.75 -8.04 -1.39
C PHE A 71 11.28 -6.67 -1.83
N SER A 72 12.58 -6.55 -2.01
CA SER A 72 13.17 -5.46 -2.78
C SER A 72 13.63 -6.05 -4.11
N ILE A 73 13.14 -5.45 -5.19
CA ILE A 73 13.67 -5.65 -6.55
C ILE A 73 15.21 -5.51 -6.51
N ASP A 74 15.72 -4.63 -5.65
CA ASP A 74 17.13 -4.40 -5.34
C ASP A 74 17.97 -5.65 -5.00
N SER A 75 17.43 -6.65 -4.29
CA SER A 75 18.14 -7.94 -4.04
C SER A 75 18.45 -8.70 -5.32
N LEU A 76 17.79 -8.34 -6.43
CA LEU A 76 17.97 -8.92 -7.74
C LEU A 76 19.04 -8.16 -8.53
N PHE A 77 19.02 -6.83 -8.49
CA PHE A 77 19.73 -5.93 -9.43
C PHE A 77 21.07 -5.34 -8.94
N ASN A 78 21.52 -5.59 -7.70
CA ASN A 78 22.63 -4.80 -7.12
C ASN A 78 24.06 -5.37 -7.13
N GLU A 79 24.27 -6.64 -7.49
CA GLU A 79 25.64 -7.12 -7.70
C GLU A 79 25.74 -7.65 -9.12
N SER A 80 26.70 -7.15 -9.90
CA SER A 80 27.14 -7.81 -11.15
C SER A 80 27.45 -9.29 -10.92
N ASP A 81 27.82 -9.67 -9.69
CA ASP A 81 27.96 -11.06 -9.22
C ASP A 81 26.63 -11.77 -8.91
N ASN A 82 25.54 -11.06 -8.56
CA ASN A 82 24.20 -11.64 -8.35
C ASN A 82 23.31 -11.65 -9.59
N ALA A 83 23.66 -10.96 -10.68
CA ALA A 83 22.89 -11.03 -11.93
C ALA A 83 22.74 -12.49 -12.41
N LYS A 84 23.80 -13.30 -12.24
CA LYS A 84 23.76 -14.76 -12.49
C LYS A 84 22.92 -15.53 -11.45
N LYS A 85 23.00 -15.16 -10.17
CA LYS A 85 22.25 -15.81 -9.07
C LYS A 85 20.74 -15.58 -9.16
N ASN A 86 20.35 -14.38 -9.60
CA ASN A 86 18.95 -13.94 -9.72
C ASN A 86 18.39 -14.02 -11.14
N PHE A 87 19.19 -14.53 -12.09
CA PHE A 87 18.80 -14.69 -13.48
C PHE A 87 17.51 -15.50 -13.64
N HIS A 88 17.30 -16.52 -12.80
CA HIS A 88 16.06 -17.29 -12.79
C HIS A 88 14.84 -16.41 -12.51
N MET A 89 14.97 -15.44 -11.59
CA MET A 89 13.89 -14.52 -11.28
C MET A 89 13.67 -13.49 -12.39
N TYR A 90 14.74 -12.98 -13.02
CA TYR A 90 14.62 -12.13 -14.21
C TYR A 90 13.92 -12.82 -15.36
N LYS A 91 14.28 -14.08 -15.62
CA LYS A 91 13.61 -14.90 -16.63
C LYS A 91 12.14 -15.13 -16.30
N LYS A 92 11.81 -15.30 -15.01
CA LYS A 92 10.42 -15.45 -14.56
C LYS A 92 9.61 -14.15 -14.73
N VAL A 93 10.21 -13.01 -14.40
CA VAL A 93 9.60 -11.68 -14.60
C VAL A 93 9.42 -11.42 -16.08
N ALA A 94 10.47 -11.59 -16.89
CA ALA A 94 10.44 -11.47 -18.34
C ALA A 94 9.34 -12.34 -18.96
N LYS A 95 9.24 -13.61 -18.59
CA LYS A 95 8.18 -14.52 -19.07
C LYS A 95 6.78 -14.03 -18.69
N ASN A 96 6.60 -13.51 -17.47
CA ASN A 96 5.31 -12.97 -17.04
C ASN A 96 4.99 -11.67 -17.82
N LEU A 97 5.97 -10.79 -18.00
CA LEU A 97 5.83 -9.56 -18.76
C LEU A 97 5.47 -9.81 -20.23
N LEU A 98 6.03 -10.85 -20.86
CA LEU A 98 5.68 -11.22 -22.24
C LEU A 98 4.18 -11.50 -22.44
N SER A 99 3.49 -11.98 -21.40
CA SER A 99 2.04 -12.23 -21.43
C SER A 99 1.17 -10.99 -21.21
N GLU A 100 1.76 -9.85 -20.85
CA GLU A 100 1.04 -8.62 -20.60
C GLU A 100 0.73 -7.86 -21.89
N ASN A 101 -0.49 -7.30 -21.98
CA ASN A 101 -0.98 -6.62 -23.19
C ASN A 101 -0.54 -5.16 -23.30
N TYR A 102 0.01 -4.59 -22.22
CA TYR A 102 0.42 -3.18 -22.20
C TYR A 102 1.85 -2.95 -22.73
N LEU A 103 2.61 -4.02 -22.96
CA LEU A 103 3.94 -3.96 -23.58
C LEU A 103 3.83 -3.99 -25.10
N LYS A 104 4.62 -3.14 -25.76
CA LYS A 104 4.69 -3.12 -27.23
C LYS A 104 5.41 -4.36 -27.74
N ASP A 105 5.10 -4.78 -28.96
CA ASP A 105 5.74 -5.96 -29.57
C ASP A 105 7.26 -5.79 -29.68
N MET A 106 7.75 -4.59 -29.98
CA MET A 106 9.20 -4.28 -29.96
C MET A 106 9.86 -4.48 -28.58
N GLU A 107 9.15 -4.16 -27.49
CA GLU A 107 9.66 -4.36 -26.13
C GLU A 107 9.65 -5.85 -25.76
N LYS A 108 8.64 -6.59 -26.23
CA LYS A 108 8.57 -8.04 -26.07
C LYS A 108 9.68 -8.75 -26.85
N ASP A 109 10.00 -8.27 -28.04
CA ASP A 109 11.07 -8.84 -28.85
C ASP A 109 12.46 -8.52 -28.27
N SER A 110 12.67 -7.32 -27.74
CA SER A 110 13.87 -6.98 -26.96
C SER A 110 14.04 -7.89 -25.73
N ILE A 111 12.97 -8.22 -25.01
CA ILE A 111 13.03 -9.19 -23.90
C ILE A 111 13.43 -10.58 -24.39
N LYS A 112 12.89 -11.05 -25.53
CA LYS A 112 13.20 -12.38 -26.09
C LYS A 112 14.64 -12.48 -26.55
N GLU A 113 15.16 -11.44 -27.21
CA GLU A 113 16.52 -11.38 -27.74
C GLU A 113 17.55 -11.49 -26.61
N HIS A 114 17.34 -10.76 -25.51
CA HIS A 114 18.28 -10.73 -24.40
C HIS A 114 17.97 -11.76 -23.29
N ILE A 115 16.99 -12.67 -23.46
CA ILE A 115 16.51 -13.57 -22.38
C ILE A 115 17.57 -14.57 -21.88
N HIS A 116 18.64 -14.75 -22.64
CA HIS A 116 19.73 -15.69 -22.35
C HIS A 116 20.94 -15.03 -21.69
N ASP A 117 21.08 -13.71 -21.75
CA ASP A 117 22.16 -12.96 -21.10
C ASP A 117 21.66 -12.25 -19.83
N PRO A 118 22.24 -12.55 -18.64
CA PRO A 118 21.82 -11.92 -17.38
C PRO A 118 21.99 -10.41 -17.32
N LEU A 119 22.98 -9.85 -18.00
CA LEU A 119 23.35 -8.43 -17.91
C LEU A 119 22.58 -7.61 -18.93
N GLU A 120 22.40 -8.13 -20.14
CA GLU A 120 21.60 -7.48 -21.17
C GLU A 120 20.10 -7.56 -20.85
N LEU A 121 19.60 -8.71 -20.34
CA LEU A 121 18.21 -8.82 -19.87
C LEU A 121 17.90 -7.81 -18.77
N LYS A 122 18.87 -7.58 -17.89
CA LYS A 122 18.74 -6.61 -16.79
C LYS A 122 18.56 -5.19 -17.33
N LEU A 123 19.37 -4.80 -18.32
CA LEU A 123 19.30 -3.48 -18.95
C LEU A 123 17.99 -3.29 -19.73
N ALA A 124 17.61 -4.28 -20.55
CA ALA A 124 16.35 -4.26 -21.29
C ALA A 124 15.13 -4.16 -20.37
N LEU A 125 15.10 -4.95 -19.28
CA LEU A 125 14.06 -4.85 -18.27
C LEU A 125 14.04 -3.46 -17.63
N SER A 126 15.19 -2.92 -17.20
CA SER A 126 15.27 -1.60 -16.57
C SER A 126 14.68 -0.50 -17.46
N GLU A 127 14.97 -0.53 -18.76
CA GLU A 127 14.45 0.44 -19.72
C GLU A 127 12.93 0.32 -19.89
N ILE A 128 12.41 -0.91 -20.01
CA ILE A 128 10.97 -1.19 -20.10
C ILE A 128 10.24 -0.77 -18.82
N PHE A 129 10.88 -1.00 -17.67
CA PHE A 129 10.39 -0.57 -16.37
C PHE A 129 10.22 0.96 -16.37
N ASP A 130 11.27 1.72 -16.67
CA ASP A 130 11.24 3.17 -16.60
C ASP A 130 10.32 3.83 -17.65
N LYS A 131 10.28 3.30 -18.87
CA LYS A 131 9.51 3.92 -19.97
C LYS A 131 8.03 3.56 -19.96
N THR A 132 7.71 2.28 -19.70
CA THR A 132 6.37 1.73 -19.96
C THR A 132 5.69 1.29 -18.67
N ILE A 133 6.33 0.45 -17.87
CA ILE A 133 5.71 -0.08 -16.63
C ILE A 133 5.44 1.06 -15.65
N LYS A 134 6.37 1.99 -15.45
CA LYS A 134 6.18 3.16 -14.57
C LYS A 134 4.93 3.97 -14.92
N LYS A 135 4.68 4.19 -16.22
CA LYS A 135 3.48 4.92 -16.69
C LYS A 135 2.21 4.14 -16.41
N GLU A 136 2.23 2.84 -16.63
CA GLU A 136 1.08 1.97 -16.39
C GLU A 136 0.74 1.88 -14.89
N LEU A 137 1.75 1.77 -14.03
CA LEU A 137 1.56 1.81 -12.58
C LEU A 137 0.98 3.14 -12.11
N ASN A 138 1.38 4.25 -12.71
CA ASN A 138 0.79 5.56 -12.38
C ASN A 138 -0.71 5.60 -12.67
N LYS A 139 -1.17 4.99 -13.78
CA LYS A 139 -2.61 4.89 -14.07
C LYS A 139 -3.34 4.07 -13.00
N VAL A 140 -2.73 2.96 -12.56
CA VAL A 140 -3.30 2.09 -11.52
C VAL A 140 -3.39 2.84 -10.20
N ILE A 141 -2.32 3.53 -9.79
CA ILE A 141 -2.30 4.35 -8.56
C ILE A 141 -3.41 5.40 -8.58
N VAL A 142 -3.55 6.13 -9.70
CA VAL A 142 -4.61 7.13 -9.89
C VAL A 142 -6.00 6.48 -9.81
N SER A 143 -6.23 5.37 -10.52
CA SER A 143 -7.53 4.67 -10.53
C SER A 143 -7.95 4.15 -9.14
N HIS A 144 -7.01 3.66 -8.33
CA HIS A 144 -7.30 3.21 -6.96
C HIS A 144 -7.54 4.41 -6.04
N ALA A 145 -6.80 5.51 -6.19
CA ALA A 145 -7.04 6.73 -5.43
C ALA A 145 -8.42 7.35 -5.74
N GLU A 146 -8.86 7.32 -7.00
CA GLU A 146 -10.23 7.71 -7.38
C GLU A 146 -11.29 6.82 -6.73
N SER A 147 -11.04 5.51 -6.69
CA SER A 147 -11.95 4.56 -6.03
C SER A 147 -12.07 4.88 -4.55
N VAL A 148 -10.96 5.16 -3.88
CA VAL A 148 -10.94 5.59 -2.47
C VAL A 148 -11.69 6.91 -2.28
N TYR A 149 -11.44 7.90 -3.14
CA TYR A 149 -12.15 9.18 -3.10
C TYR A 149 -13.66 8.97 -3.14
N LEU A 150 -14.14 8.23 -4.15
CA LEU A 150 -15.56 8.01 -4.39
C LEU A 150 -16.21 7.23 -3.24
N THR A 151 -15.60 6.14 -2.79
CA THR A 151 -16.14 5.31 -1.71
C THR A 151 -16.25 6.11 -0.41
N THR A 152 -15.24 6.91 -0.08
CA THR A 152 -15.21 7.64 1.20
C THR A 152 -15.96 8.97 1.15
N ALA A 153 -16.11 9.59 -0.02
CA ALA A 153 -17.02 10.72 -0.21
C ALA A 153 -18.50 10.31 -0.12
N ILE A 154 -18.85 9.07 -0.45
CA ILE A 154 -20.23 8.57 -0.40
C ILE A 154 -20.58 8.03 0.99
N SER A 155 -19.68 7.27 1.64
CA SER A 155 -20.03 6.51 2.83
C SER A 155 -20.28 7.35 4.09
N GLN A 156 -19.69 8.55 4.20
CA GLN A 156 -19.88 9.48 5.34
C GLN A 156 -19.70 8.83 6.73
N ASN A 157 -18.94 7.73 6.83
CA ASN A 157 -18.75 6.98 8.06
C ASN A 157 -17.27 6.60 8.22
N GLY A 158 -16.58 7.34 9.09
CA GLY A 158 -15.14 7.24 9.25
C GLY A 158 -14.60 5.83 9.56
N LYS A 159 -15.40 4.94 10.18
CA LYS A 159 -14.97 3.56 10.46
C LYS A 159 -15.03 2.67 9.21
N LEU A 160 -16.12 2.77 8.45
CA LEU A 160 -16.27 2.03 7.18
C LEU A 160 -15.29 2.57 6.14
N ASP A 161 -15.05 3.88 6.15
CA ASP A 161 -14.06 4.53 5.30
C ASP A 161 -12.66 3.99 5.55
N ALA A 162 -12.24 3.85 6.81
CA ALA A 162 -10.93 3.32 7.15
C ALA A 162 -10.72 1.89 6.64
N LEU A 163 -11.75 1.03 6.75
CA LEU A 163 -11.68 -0.34 6.25
C LEU A 163 -11.66 -0.40 4.72
N ALA A 164 -12.47 0.43 4.05
CA ALA A 164 -12.48 0.54 2.60
C ALA A 164 -11.13 1.03 2.06
N VAL A 165 -10.59 2.10 2.65
CA VAL A 165 -9.26 2.66 2.33
C VAL A 165 -8.18 1.60 2.50
N LEU A 166 -8.18 0.87 3.61
CA LEU A 166 -7.20 -0.20 3.86
C LEU A 166 -7.30 -1.30 2.80
N THR A 167 -8.51 -1.77 2.53
CA THR A 167 -8.75 -2.86 1.57
C THR A 167 -8.33 -2.47 0.15
N ILE A 168 -8.70 -1.27 -0.29
CA ILE A 168 -8.33 -0.76 -1.62
C ILE A 168 -6.81 -0.57 -1.70
N ASN A 169 -6.16 -0.05 -0.67
CA ASN A 169 -4.70 0.10 -0.65
C ASN A 169 -3.95 -1.24 -0.64
N LEU A 170 -4.43 -2.27 0.07
CA LEU A 170 -3.86 -3.62 -0.01
C LEU A 170 -4.01 -4.21 -1.42
N LYS A 171 -5.16 -3.98 -2.07
CA LYS A 171 -5.40 -4.39 -3.45
C LYS A 171 -4.49 -3.64 -4.43
N LEU A 172 -4.32 -2.34 -4.26
CA LEU A 172 -3.38 -1.50 -5.01
C LEU A 172 -1.96 -2.07 -4.94
N ILE A 173 -1.44 -2.31 -3.72
CA ILE A 173 -0.08 -2.85 -3.54
C ILE A 173 0.07 -4.19 -4.25
N LYS A 174 -0.91 -5.10 -4.11
CA LYS A 174 -0.91 -6.39 -4.82
C LYS A 174 -0.87 -6.20 -6.34
N GLU A 175 -1.70 -5.32 -6.87
CA GLU A 175 -1.81 -5.08 -8.30
C GLU A 175 -0.53 -4.45 -8.88
N LEU A 176 0.10 -3.52 -8.16
CA LEU A 176 1.39 -2.94 -8.57
C LEU A 176 2.49 -4.01 -8.67
N VAL A 177 2.56 -4.92 -7.69
CA VAL A 177 3.56 -6.00 -7.69
C VAL A 177 3.31 -6.96 -8.85
N ILE A 178 2.05 -7.34 -9.10
CA ILE A 178 1.69 -8.25 -10.20
C ILE A 178 1.96 -7.63 -11.56
N LYS A 179 1.60 -6.34 -11.75
CA LYS A 179 1.86 -5.63 -13.00
C LYS A 179 3.35 -5.50 -13.31
N CYS A 180 4.21 -5.47 -12.30
CA CYS A 180 5.65 -5.57 -12.51
C CYS A 180 6.15 -6.97 -12.93
N GLY A 181 5.26 -7.95 -13.16
CA GLY A 181 5.62 -9.31 -13.54
C GLY A 181 6.01 -10.21 -12.37
N PHE A 182 5.81 -9.77 -11.11
CA PHE A 182 6.11 -10.59 -9.94
C PHE A 182 4.89 -11.36 -9.44
N ARG A 183 5.11 -12.59 -8.95
CA ARG A 183 4.09 -13.40 -8.26
C ARG A 183 4.53 -13.60 -6.81
N PRO A 184 4.20 -12.68 -5.89
CA PRO A 184 4.68 -12.72 -4.52
C PRO A 184 3.95 -13.80 -3.71
N SER A 185 4.64 -14.38 -2.73
CA SER A 185 3.98 -15.10 -1.64
C SER A 185 3.19 -14.10 -0.78
N TYR A 186 2.04 -14.53 -0.22
CA TYR A 186 1.22 -13.70 0.67
C TYR A 186 2.02 -13.11 1.84
N ALA A 187 3.03 -13.85 2.30
CA ALA A 187 4.00 -13.43 3.31
C ALA A 187 4.74 -12.14 2.92
N ALA A 188 5.43 -12.19 1.78
CA ALA A 188 6.25 -11.11 1.26
C ALA A 188 5.40 -9.90 0.87
N LEU A 189 4.20 -10.16 0.33
CA LEU A 189 3.21 -9.12 0.06
C LEU A 189 2.77 -8.43 1.35
N GLY A 190 2.48 -9.19 2.41
CA GLY A 190 2.11 -8.64 3.72
C GLY A 190 3.20 -7.74 4.31
N ARG A 191 4.47 -8.15 4.24
CA ARG A 191 5.60 -7.33 4.73
C ARG A 191 5.79 -6.06 3.90
N LEU A 192 5.69 -6.16 2.58
CA LEU A 192 5.72 -4.99 1.70
C LEU A 192 4.57 -4.04 2.03
N SER A 193 3.35 -4.56 2.16
CA SER A 193 2.18 -3.79 2.54
C SER A 193 2.36 -3.06 3.86
N PHE A 194 2.88 -3.74 4.88
CA PHE A 194 3.18 -3.12 6.18
C PHE A 194 4.19 -1.98 6.04
N ASN A 195 5.34 -2.22 5.39
CA ASN A 195 6.38 -1.21 5.22
C ASN A 195 5.89 0.02 4.45
N VAL A 196 5.12 -0.19 3.37
CA VAL A 196 4.55 0.88 2.54
C VAL A 196 3.50 1.66 3.33
N LEU A 197 2.52 0.99 3.94
CA LEU A 197 1.45 1.64 4.69
C LEU A 197 1.99 2.42 5.88
N SER A 198 2.88 1.82 6.68
CA SER A 198 3.52 2.52 7.79
C SER A 198 4.35 3.72 7.30
N SER A 199 5.05 3.60 6.16
CA SER A 199 5.81 4.72 5.59
C SER A 199 4.91 5.85 5.10
N ALA A 200 3.74 5.53 4.53
CA ALA A 200 2.76 6.50 4.09
C ALA A 200 2.13 7.26 5.27
N LEU A 201 1.84 6.56 6.38
CA LEU A 201 1.23 7.11 7.60
C LEU A 201 2.20 7.94 8.45
N ILE A 202 3.45 7.49 8.61
CA ILE A 202 4.45 8.09 9.53
C ILE A 202 5.11 9.35 8.91
N ALA A 203 4.92 9.61 7.62
CA ALA A 203 5.57 10.75 6.99
C ALA A 203 4.99 12.08 7.50
N GLU A 204 5.81 12.67 8.39
CA GLU A 204 5.87 13.97 9.04
C GLU A 204 5.07 15.08 8.36
N SER A 205 4.36 15.87 9.18
CA SER A 205 3.69 17.10 8.77
C SER A 205 4.61 17.98 7.94
N LEU A 206 3.98 18.68 7.02
CA LEU A 206 4.48 19.62 6.02
C LEU A 206 5.29 20.82 6.56
N GLU A 207 5.78 20.76 7.80
CA GLU A 207 6.36 21.90 8.52
C GLU A 207 7.75 22.33 7.97
N ASP A 208 8.47 21.47 7.24
CA ASP A 208 9.82 21.77 6.72
C ASP A 208 9.89 22.01 5.19
N MET A 209 8.78 21.99 4.44
CA MET A 209 8.81 22.06 2.97
C MET A 209 8.22 23.36 2.45
N LYS A 210 9.06 24.19 1.83
CA LYS A 210 8.60 25.32 1.02
C LYS A 210 7.84 24.78 -0.19
N PHE A 211 6.52 24.82 -0.12
CA PHE A 211 5.63 24.39 -1.20
C PHE A 211 5.97 25.06 -2.55
N SER A 212 6.46 26.30 -2.55
CA SER A 212 6.87 27.01 -3.76
C SER A 212 8.12 26.44 -4.45
N GLU A 213 8.98 25.68 -3.75
CA GLU A 213 10.23 25.15 -4.31
C GLU A 213 10.06 23.76 -4.96
N LEU A 214 9.03 23.01 -4.57
CA LEU A 214 8.77 21.65 -5.07
C LEU A 214 7.63 21.56 -6.08
N PHE A 215 6.77 22.59 -6.16
CA PHE A 215 5.59 22.58 -7.01
C PHE A 215 5.69 23.62 -8.11
N PRO A 216 5.43 23.24 -9.38
CA PRO A 216 5.18 24.20 -10.43
C PRO A 216 4.01 25.12 -10.05
N GLN A 217 4.10 26.41 -10.40
CA GLN A 217 3.04 27.39 -10.14
C GLN A 217 1.68 26.96 -10.71
N SER A 218 1.68 26.22 -11.81
CA SER A 218 0.49 25.61 -12.43
C SER A 218 -0.20 24.58 -11.53
N SER A 219 0.56 23.78 -10.77
CA SER A 219 -0.01 22.83 -9.81
C SER A 219 -0.63 23.56 -8.62
N LEU A 220 0.02 24.62 -8.13
CA LEU A 220 -0.49 25.44 -7.04
C LEU A 220 -1.80 26.16 -7.43
N ASN A 221 -1.87 26.70 -8.65
CA ASN A 221 -3.08 27.32 -9.18
C ASN A 221 -4.21 26.31 -9.37
N ALA A 222 -3.91 25.12 -9.91
CA ALA A 222 -4.90 24.04 -10.06
C ALA A 222 -5.44 23.58 -8.71
N LEU A 223 -4.58 23.47 -7.68
CA LEU A 223 -5.00 23.16 -6.31
C LEU A 223 -5.89 24.26 -5.74
N ALA A 224 -5.50 25.53 -5.87
CA ALA A 224 -6.27 26.67 -5.37
C ALA A 224 -7.66 26.77 -6.02
N GLU A 225 -7.79 26.36 -7.28
CA GLU A 225 -9.05 26.35 -8.01
C GLU A 225 -9.94 25.14 -7.70
N MET A 226 -9.46 24.16 -6.94
CA MET A 226 -10.24 22.94 -6.68
C MET A 226 -11.50 23.24 -5.85
N PRO A 227 -12.65 22.66 -6.23
CA PRO A 227 -13.90 22.74 -5.47
C PRO A 227 -13.76 22.30 -4.01
N VAL A 228 -12.86 21.35 -3.72
CA VAL A 228 -12.60 20.87 -2.36
C VAL A 228 -12.00 21.97 -1.46
N ILE A 229 -11.19 22.88 -2.02
CA ILE A 229 -10.59 24.00 -1.28
C ILE A 229 -11.59 25.17 -1.16
N LYS A 230 -12.41 25.40 -2.20
CA LYS A 230 -13.31 26.56 -2.29
C LYS A 230 -14.73 26.33 -1.76
N THR A 231 -15.22 25.09 -1.75
CA THR A 231 -16.63 24.76 -1.51
C THR A 231 -16.72 23.46 -0.71
N VAL A 232 -16.45 23.56 0.58
CA VAL A 232 -16.38 22.39 1.47
C VAL A 232 -17.78 21.86 1.78
N THR A 233 -18.08 20.67 1.26
CA THR A 233 -18.95 19.71 1.95
C THR A 233 -18.05 18.70 2.66
N GLY A 234 -18.34 18.39 3.92
CA GLY A 234 -17.43 17.60 4.78
C GLY A 234 -17.01 16.26 4.18
N SER A 235 -17.88 15.63 3.38
CA SER A 235 -17.63 14.34 2.74
C SER A 235 -16.63 14.39 1.58
N LEU A 236 -16.63 15.45 0.76
CA LEU A 236 -15.67 15.59 -0.35
C LEU A 236 -14.26 15.87 0.17
N ALA A 237 -14.14 16.64 1.26
CA ALA A 237 -12.86 16.90 1.93
C ALA A 237 -12.30 15.63 2.57
N GLN A 238 -13.16 14.82 3.18
CA GLN A 238 -12.79 13.51 3.71
C GLN A 238 -12.32 12.57 2.59
N GLY A 239 -13.06 12.52 1.49
CA GLY A 239 -12.68 11.73 0.30
C GLY A 239 -11.34 12.13 -0.27
N ALA A 240 -11.08 13.43 -0.35
CA ALA A 240 -9.83 14.00 -0.81
C ALA A 240 -8.64 13.60 0.07
N GLY A 241 -8.78 13.68 1.41
CA GLY A 241 -7.72 13.26 2.34
C GLY A 241 -7.34 11.79 2.19
N ASN A 242 -8.35 10.91 2.07
CA ASN A 242 -8.15 9.47 1.89
C ASN A 242 -7.54 9.12 0.51
N ALA A 243 -7.92 9.85 -0.54
CA ALA A 243 -7.35 9.69 -1.87
C ALA A 243 -5.87 10.10 -1.89
N LEU A 244 -5.51 11.20 -1.22
CA LEU A 244 -4.12 11.64 -1.11
C LEU A 244 -3.25 10.61 -0.35
N LEU A 245 -3.77 10.04 0.73
CA LEU A 245 -3.09 8.93 1.43
C LEU A 245 -2.84 7.75 0.48
N SER A 246 -3.83 7.40 -0.34
CA SER A 246 -3.75 6.27 -1.26
C SER A 246 -2.78 6.52 -2.43
N LEU A 247 -2.72 7.76 -2.95
CA LEU A 247 -1.68 8.19 -3.89
C LEU A 247 -0.28 8.00 -3.30
N ARG A 248 -0.09 8.42 -2.05
CA ARG A 248 1.19 8.26 -1.34
C ARG A 248 1.55 6.78 -1.17
N VAL A 249 0.60 5.94 -0.76
CA VAL A 249 0.81 4.48 -0.64
C VAL A 249 1.26 3.90 -1.97
N GLY A 250 0.57 4.24 -3.06
CA GLY A 250 0.89 3.78 -4.41
C GLY A 250 2.28 4.21 -4.89
N ILE A 251 2.62 5.49 -4.72
CA ILE A 251 3.91 6.04 -5.15
C ILE A 251 5.04 5.49 -4.29
N ILE A 252 4.86 5.36 -2.97
CA ILE A 252 5.82 4.71 -2.09
C ILE A 252 6.02 3.25 -2.51
N CYS A 253 4.96 2.49 -2.76
CA CYS A 253 5.05 1.10 -3.23
C CYS A 253 5.80 1.01 -4.56
N ARG A 254 5.43 1.83 -5.55
CA ARG A 254 6.13 1.90 -6.83
C ARG A 254 7.59 2.25 -6.61
N ASN A 255 7.90 3.21 -5.76
CA ASN A 255 9.27 3.55 -5.43
C ASN A 255 9.99 2.35 -4.78
N TYR A 256 9.41 1.64 -3.81
CA TYR A 256 9.98 0.39 -3.26
C TYR A 256 10.24 -0.69 -4.33
N LEU A 257 9.43 -0.73 -5.37
CA LEU A 257 9.64 -1.62 -6.51
C LEU A 257 10.78 -1.09 -7.41
N PHE A 258 10.75 0.16 -7.83
CA PHE A 258 11.65 0.69 -8.87
C PHE A 258 13.00 1.18 -8.36
N MET A 259 13.17 1.30 -7.06
CA MET A 259 14.31 2.02 -6.52
C MET A 259 15.59 1.17 -6.39
N ASN A 260 16.55 1.54 -7.25
CA ASN A 260 18.01 1.39 -7.13
C ASN A 260 18.58 2.32 -6.04
N LEU A 261 18.28 2.08 -4.76
CA LEU A 261 18.65 3.01 -3.68
C LEU A 261 20.04 2.79 -3.10
N LYS A 262 21.07 3.03 -3.91
CA LYS A 262 22.35 3.46 -3.33
C LYS A 262 22.22 4.93 -2.92
N GLY A 263 22.18 5.18 -1.61
CA GLY A 263 22.59 6.45 -1.00
C GLY A 263 21.52 7.50 -0.68
N ILE A 264 20.27 7.39 -1.15
CA ILE A 264 19.22 8.38 -0.81
C ILE A 264 18.61 8.04 0.55
N ASN A 265 18.50 9.03 1.43
CA ASN A 265 18.00 8.84 2.78
C ASN A 265 16.50 8.44 2.72
N LYS A 266 16.05 7.46 3.54
CA LYS A 266 14.64 7.06 3.66
C LYS A 266 13.68 8.25 3.85
N ARG A 267 14.16 9.36 4.39
CA ARG A 267 13.42 10.62 4.53
C ARG A 267 13.18 11.33 3.18
N GLU A 268 14.17 11.38 2.30
CA GLU A 268 14.07 12.05 1.00
C GLU A 268 13.13 11.32 0.05
N ILE A 269 13.13 9.98 0.09
CA ILE A 269 12.20 9.14 -0.67
C ILE A 269 10.75 9.48 -0.32
N LYS A 270 10.48 9.62 0.98
CA LYS A 270 9.15 9.98 1.50
C LYS A 270 8.75 11.38 1.03
N LYS A 271 9.69 12.33 1.01
CA LYS A 271 9.46 13.69 0.50
C LYS A 271 9.15 13.70 -0.99
N MET A 272 9.95 13.02 -1.82
CA MET A 272 9.71 12.92 -3.26
C MET A 272 8.37 12.24 -3.57
N ALA A 273 8.06 11.15 -2.86
CA ALA A 273 6.78 10.46 -3.03
C ALA A 273 5.58 11.34 -2.68
N PHE A 274 5.71 12.18 -1.65
CA PHE A 274 4.69 13.15 -1.28
C PHE A 274 4.53 14.26 -2.34
N ALA A 275 5.64 14.82 -2.83
CA ALA A 275 5.61 15.84 -3.88
C ALA A 275 4.93 15.29 -5.14
N GLU A 276 5.28 14.09 -5.57
CA GLU A 276 4.64 13.47 -6.73
C GLU A 276 3.15 13.16 -6.48
N ALA A 277 2.77 12.73 -5.27
CA ALA A 277 1.36 12.54 -4.92
C ALA A 277 0.56 13.82 -5.09
N MET A 278 1.12 14.95 -4.63
CA MET A 278 0.50 16.26 -4.74
C MET A 278 0.39 16.76 -6.20
N VAL A 279 1.33 16.38 -7.09
CA VAL A 279 1.23 16.69 -8.53
C VAL A 279 0.11 15.88 -9.20
N LEU A 280 -0.08 14.62 -8.81
CA LEU A 280 -1.15 13.76 -9.36
C LEU A 280 -2.52 14.01 -8.73
N PHE A 281 -2.55 14.68 -7.58
CA PHE A 281 -3.76 14.88 -6.78
C PHE A 281 -4.88 15.66 -7.50
N PRO A 282 -4.62 16.80 -8.19
CA PRO A 282 -5.66 17.51 -8.93
C PRO A 282 -6.34 16.65 -10.00
N ARG A 283 -5.57 15.79 -10.67
CA ARG A 283 -6.08 14.86 -11.68
C ARG A 283 -7.07 13.86 -11.06
N VAL A 284 -6.70 13.23 -9.94
CA VAL A 284 -7.59 12.29 -9.22
C VAL A 284 -8.90 12.96 -8.86
N ILE A 285 -8.86 14.18 -8.32
CA ILE A 285 -10.08 14.88 -7.90
C ILE A 285 -10.93 15.28 -9.12
N GLY A 286 -10.30 15.81 -10.18
CA GLY A 286 -10.99 16.17 -11.41
C GLY A 286 -11.67 14.98 -12.10
N GLU A 287 -10.98 13.83 -12.20
CA GLU A 287 -11.56 12.61 -12.76
C GLU A 287 -12.64 12.01 -11.85
N SER A 288 -12.45 12.06 -10.53
CA SER A 288 -13.42 11.53 -9.56
C SER A 288 -14.72 12.32 -9.56
N ILE A 289 -14.66 13.66 -9.50
CA ILE A 289 -15.86 14.53 -9.51
C ILE A 289 -16.68 14.30 -10.78
N LYS A 290 -16.04 14.09 -11.94
CA LYS A 290 -16.75 13.74 -13.19
C LYS A 290 -17.47 12.40 -13.13
N LYS A 291 -16.98 11.44 -12.32
CA LYS A 291 -17.55 10.09 -12.17
C LYS A 291 -18.64 10.02 -11.08
N VAL A 292 -18.70 11.00 -10.17
CA VAL A 292 -19.71 11.10 -9.11
C VAL A 292 -21.14 10.96 -9.68
N PRO A 293 -21.60 11.75 -10.68
CA PRO A 293 -22.97 11.67 -11.17
C PRO A 293 -23.35 10.30 -11.77
N LYS A 294 -22.40 9.60 -12.39
CA LYS A 294 -22.63 8.28 -12.99
C LYS A 294 -22.83 7.20 -11.93
N ARG A 295 -21.98 7.18 -10.89
CA ARG A 295 -22.11 6.22 -9.77
C ARG A 295 -23.38 6.46 -8.95
N PHE A 296 -23.80 7.71 -8.77
CA PHE A 296 -25.10 8.03 -8.16
C PHE A 296 -26.26 7.48 -8.99
N LYS A 297 -26.23 7.61 -10.33
CA LYS A 297 -27.24 6.98 -11.20
C LYS A 297 -27.25 5.46 -11.12
N ASP A 298 -26.09 4.81 -11.05
CA ASP A 298 -26.01 3.34 -10.96
C ASP A 298 -26.52 2.80 -9.61
N ILE A 299 -26.35 3.54 -8.52
CA ILE A 299 -26.83 3.17 -7.20
C ILE A 299 -28.35 3.41 -7.10
N PHE A 300 -28.84 4.56 -7.59
CA PHE A 300 -30.28 4.88 -7.53
C PHE A 300 -31.11 4.16 -8.59
N GLY A 301 -30.54 3.82 -9.75
CA GLY A 301 -31.22 3.06 -10.80
C GLY A 301 -31.32 1.55 -10.56
N ASN A 302 -30.64 1.02 -9.52
CA ASN A 302 -30.84 -0.34 -9.03
C ASN A 302 -31.76 -0.41 -7.79
N ILE A 303 -32.21 0.75 -7.28
CA ILE A 303 -33.06 0.86 -6.09
C ILE A 303 -34.49 1.33 -6.46
N PHE A 304 -34.70 1.80 -7.69
CA PHE A 304 -36.01 2.12 -8.27
C PHE A 304 -36.28 1.31 -9.53
#